data_AF-A0A3R9KB79-F1
#
_entry.id   AF-A0A3R9KB79-F1
#
_cell.length_a   1.000
_cell.length_b   1.000
_cell.length_c   1.000
_cell.angle_alpha   90.00
_cell.angle_beta   90.00
_cell.angle_gamma   90.00
#
_symmetry.space_group_name_H-M   'P 1'
#
loop_
_entity.id
_entity.type
_entity.pdbx_description
1 polymer ?
#
loop_
_entity_poly.entity_id
_entity_poly.type
_entity_poly.pdbx_seq_one_letter_code
_entity_poly.pdbx_strand_id
1 'polypeptide(L)'
;MRTETEMLNVILQTAITLQVEAVAMSGSRTDTRAPKDEFQDYDVVYVVDDLDNLTSDLAWLDPFGNRLIEQHNILVNRRLYLMLFEDGNRIDLTLCPKDHIQEWVDSEADYTVLKDEKGLFDSYTTSPERYWTSPAS
;
A
#
# COMPACT_ATOMS: atom_id res chain seq x y z
N MET A 1 1.67 11.91 -17.00
CA MET A 1 1.48 11.30 -15.67
C MET A 1 0.17 11.81 -15.08
N ARG A 2 -0.69 10.93 -14.60
CA ARG A 2 -1.82 11.31 -13.74
C ARG A 2 -1.29 11.98 -12.49
N THR A 3 -2.00 12.99 -12.02
CA THR A 3 -1.72 13.75 -10.80
C THR A 3 -1.92 12.90 -9.54
N GLU A 4 -1.39 13.36 -8.40
CA GLU A 4 -1.60 12.71 -7.11
C GLU A 4 -3.08 12.54 -6.76
N THR A 5 -3.89 13.56 -7.00
CA THR A 5 -5.34 13.47 -6.79
C THR A 5 -5.98 12.38 -7.67
N GLU A 6 -5.59 12.28 -8.94
CA GLU A 6 -6.11 11.24 -9.84
C GLU A 6 -5.67 9.84 -9.41
N MET A 7 -4.42 9.70 -8.96
CA MET A 7 -3.87 8.43 -8.46
C MET A 7 -4.55 7.99 -7.15
N LEU A 8 -4.68 8.88 -6.17
CA LEU A 8 -5.38 8.59 -4.92
C LEU A 8 -6.85 8.26 -5.17
N ASN A 9 -7.51 8.94 -6.12
CA ASN A 9 -8.87 8.63 -6.50
C ASN A 9 -8.99 7.21 -7.07
N VAL A 10 -8.13 6.79 -8.00
CA VAL A 10 -8.21 5.42 -8.55
C VAL A 10 -7.89 4.35 -7.49
N ILE A 11 -6.94 4.62 -6.59
CA ILE A 11 -6.64 3.76 -5.43
C ILE A 11 -7.89 3.58 -4.57
N LEU A 12 -8.50 4.67 -4.11
CA LEU A 12 -9.67 4.60 -3.24
C LEU A 12 -10.90 4.00 -3.92
N GLN A 13 -11.13 4.29 -5.20
CA GLN A 13 -12.25 3.70 -5.95
C GLN A 13 -12.06 2.19 -6.18
N THR A 14 -10.83 1.76 -6.43
CA THR A 14 -10.50 0.33 -6.53
C THR A 14 -10.74 -0.36 -5.19
N ALA A 15 -10.26 0.22 -4.09
CA ALA A 15 -10.52 -0.25 -2.73
C ALA A 15 -12.02 -0.39 -2.42
N ILE A 16 -12.84 0.58 -2.80
CA ILE A 16 -14.31 0.53 -2.65
C ILE A 16 -14.91 -0.62 -3.47
N THR A 17 -14.50 -0.76 -4.74
CA THR A 17 -15.02 -1.80 -5.65
C THR A 17 -14.71 -3.21 -5.14
N LEU A 18 -13.49 -3.39 -4.61
CA LEU A 18 -13.04 -4.64 -4.02
C LEU A 18 -13.57 -4.88 -2.61
N GLN A 19 -14.25 -3.90 -2.01
CA GLN A 19 -14.73 -3.95 -0.63
C GLN A 19 -13.61 -4.27 0.37
N VAL A 20 -12.43 -3.65 0.18
CA VAL A 20 -11.33 -3.82 1.12
C VAL A 20 -11.70 -3.23 2.48
N GLU A 21 -11.20 -3.85 3.54
CA GLU A 21 -11.56 -3.52 4.91
C GLU A 21 -10.93 -2.20 5.37
N ALA A 22 -9.69 -1.94 4.95
CA ALA A 22 -8.98 -0.70 5.22
C ALA A 22 -7.89 -0.45 4.16
N VAL A 23 -7.48 0.81 4.04
CA VAL A 23 -6.41 1.30 3.17
C VAL A 23 -5.49 2.21 3.97
N ALA A 24 -4.20 1.92 3.92
CA ALA A 24 -3.16 2.82 4.41
C ALA A 24 -2.07 2.99 3.35
N MET A 25 -1.31 4.07 3.46
CA MET A 25 -0.16 4.36 2.62
C MET A 25 1.07 4.56 3.51
N SER A 26 2.23 4.10 3.08
CA SER A 26 3.52 4.33 3.76
C SER A 26 4.49 5.07 2.82
N GLY A 27 5.78 4.97 3.09
CA GLY A 27 6.82 5.48 2.21
C GLY A 27 6.86 7.00 2.06
N SER A 28 7.60 7.46 1.05
CA SER A 28 8.04 8.86 0.95
C SER A 28 6.91 9.87 0.71
N ARG A 29 5.75 9.43 0.21
CA ARG A 29 4.58 10.30 0.04
C ARG A 29 3.97 10.72 1.37
N THR A 30 4.09 9.90 2.41
CA THR A 30 3.59 10.21 3.75
C THR A 30 4.56 11.08 4.56
N ASP A 31 5.87 11.03 4.27
CA ASP A 31 6.83 11.91 4.95
C ASP A 31 6.72 13.35 4.43
N THR A 32 6.38 14.28 5.33
CA THR A 32 6.28 15.72 5.03
C THR A 32 7.63 16.38 4.74
N ARG A 33 8.74 15.72 5.08
CA ARG A 33 10.12 16.20 4.89
C ARG A 33 10.76 15.66 3.62
N ALA A 34 10.21 14.59 3.03
CA ALA A 34 10.73 14.04 1.79
C ALA A 34 10.48 15.00 0.62
N PRO A 35 11.42 15.11 -0.35
CA PRO A 35 11.18 15.83 -1.59
C PRO A 35 9.92 15.31 -2.29
N LYS A 36 9.08 16.24 -2.76
CA LYS A 36 7.90 15.91 -3.55
C LYS A 36 8.26 16.00 -5.03
N ASP A 37 8.49 14.85 -5.65
CA ASP A 37 8.94 14.75 -7.05
C ASP A 37 8.23 13.62 -7.82
N GLU A 38 8.50 13.54 -9.12
CA GLU A 38 7.88 12.57 -10.03
C GLU A 38 8.39 11.13 -9.83
N PHE A 39 9.44 10.94 -9.03
CA PHE A 39 9.98 9.62 -8.72
C PHE A 39 9.36 9.03 -7.46
N GLN A 40 8.44 9.69 -6.77
CA GLN A 40 7.74 9.07 -5.64
C GLN A 40 6.69 8.05 -6.11
N ASP A 41 6.81 6.82 -5.63
CA ASP A 41 5.83 5.74 -5.72
C ASP A 41 4.68 5.94 -4.72
N TYR A 42 3.61 5.16 -4.90
CA TYR A 42 2.53 4.98 -3.92
C TYR A 42 2.69 3.62 -3.25
N ASP A 43 3.24 3.60 -2.02
CA ASP A 43 3.31 2.41 -1.17
C ASP A 43 1.97 2.20 -0.48
N VAL A 44 1.11 1.34 -1.01
CA VAL A 44 -0.27 1.16 -0.55
C VAL A 44 -0.47 -0.21 0.05
N VAL A 45 -1.18 -0.29 1.17
CA VAL A 45 -1.73 -1.56 1.68
C VAL A 45 -3.24 -1.58 1.58
N TYR A 46 -3.77 -2.68 1.05
CA TYR A 46 -5.17 -3.06 1.18
C TYR A 46 -5.28 -4.17 2.22
N VAL A 47 -6.02 -3.89 3.29
CA VAL A 47 -6.41 -4.91 4.26
C VAL A 47 -7.62 -5.64 3.69
N VAL A 48 -7.51 -6.95 3.52
CA VAL A 48 -8.50 -7.78 2.82
C VAL A 48 -8.90 -9.00 3.64
N ASP A 49 -10.13 -9.45 3.46
CA ASP A 49 -10.62 -10.71 4.06
C ASP A 49 -10.47 -11.91 3.10
N ASP A 50 -10.50 -11.67 1.77
CA ASP A 50 -10.47 -12.73 0.74
C ASP A 50 -9.28 -12.58 -0.20
N LEU A 51 -8.11 -12.98 0.29
CA LEU A 51 -6.85 -12.92 -0.47
C LEU A 51 -6.87 -13.87 -1.68
N ASP A 52 -7.50 -15.04 -1.56
CA ASP A 52 -7.52 -16.06 -2.60
C ASP A 52 -8.33 -15.59 -3.81
N ASN A 53 -9.50 -14.98 -3.59
CA ASN A 53 -10.29 -14.41 -4.68
C ASN A 53 -9.52 -13.31 -5.43
N LEU A 54 -8.91 -12.38 -4.69
CA LEU A 54 -8.17 -11.26 -5.29
C LEU A 54 -6.88 -11.69 -6.01
N THR A 55 -6.34 -12.86 -5.70
CA THR A 55 -5.14 -13.40 -6.37
C THR A 55 -5.48 -14.36 -7.51
N SER A 56 -6.73 -14.81 -7.62
CA SER A 56 -7.18 -15.73 -8.67
C SER A 56 -7.36 -15.07 -10.04
N ASP A 57 -7.77 -13.80 -10.04
CA ASP A 57 -7.90 -12.96 -11.23
C ASP A 57 -7.41 -11.55 -10.89
N LEU A 58 -6.41 -11.07 -11.64
CA LEU A 58 -5.77 -9.78 -11.44
C LEU A 58 -6.33 -8.68 -12.34
N ALA A 59 -7.42 -8.93 -13.08
CA ALA A 59 -8.06 -7.92 -13.93
C ALA A 59 -8.52 -6.67 -13.15
N TRP A 60 -8.72 -6.78 -11.83
CA TRP A 60 -9.02 -5.63 -10.98
C TRP A 60 -7.86 -4.63 -10.86
N LEU A 61 -6.64 -4.98 -11.27
CA LEU A 61 -5.51 -4.05 -11.38
C LEU A 61 -5.60 -3.15 -12.62
N ASP A 62 -6.41 -3.51 -13.63
CA ASP A 62 -6.49 -2.79 -14.91
C ASP A 62 -6.96 -1.33 -14.80
N PRO A 63 -7.86 -0.95 -13.88
CA PRO A 63 -8.18 0.45 -13.63
C PRO A 63 -6.98 1.32 -13.27
N PHE A 64 -5.90 0.76 -12.71
CA PHE A 64 -4.67 1.51 -12.43
C PHE A 64 -3.91 1.91 -13.70
N GLY A 65 -4.24 1.35 -14.87
CA GLY A 65 -3.64 1.69 -16.15
C GLY A 65 -2.74 0.59 -16.72
N ASN A 66 -2.21 0.86 -17.91
CA ASN A 66 -1.35 -0.06 -18.62
C ASN A 66 0.00 -0.22 -17.90
N ARG A 67 0.32 -1.45 -17.48
CA ARG A 67 1.54 -1.78 -16.73
C ARG A 67 2.69 -2.05 -17.72
N LEU A 68 3.74 -1.23 -17.65
CA LEU A 68 4.96 -1.44 -18.44
C LEU A 68 5.88 -2.48 -17.77
N ILE A 69 5.96 -2.44 -16.45
CA ILE A 69 6.69 -3.39 -15.62
C ILE A 69 5.77 -3.79 -14.48
N GLU A 70 5.74 -5.08 -14.20
CA GLU A 70 4.96 -5.65 -13.11
C GLU A 70 5.75 -6.80 -12.48
N GLN A 71 5.86 -6.79 -11.15
CA GLN A 71 6.48 -7.86 -10.38
C GLN A 71 5.55 -8.30 -9.25
N HIS A 72 5.39 -9.61 -9.10
CA HIS A 72 4.60 -10.22 -8.04
C HIS A 72 5.51 -10.91 -7.04
N ASN A 73 5.37 -10.55 -5.76
CA ASN A 73 6.12 -11.20 -4.68
C ASN A 73 5.16 -11.74 -3.63
N ILE A 74 5.55 -12.87 -3.05
CA ILE A 74 4.88 -13.44 -1.88
C ILE A 74 5.79 -13.21 -0.69
N LEU A 75 5.31 -12.46 0.30
CA LEU A 75 6.03 -12.21 1.54
C LEU A 75 5.21 -12.77 2.70
N VAL A 76 5.55 -14.00 3.11
CA VAL A 76 4.83 -14.73 4.15
C VAL A 76 3.32 -14.75 3.87
N ASN A 77 2.52 -13.95 4.58
CA ASN A 77 1.07 -13.89 4.49
C ASN A 77 0.56 -12.82 3.50
N ARG A 78 1.45 -12.01 2.93
CA ARG A 78 1.12 -10.88 2.06
C ARG A 78 1.40 -11.17 0.59
N ARG A 79 0.75 -10.40 -0.28
CA ARG A 79 1.00 -10.40 -1.73
C ARG A 79 1.35 -8.99 -2.16
N LEU A 80 2.50 -8.83 -2.82
CA LEU A 80 3.01 -7.55 -3.25
C LEU A 80 3.01 -7.47 -4.76
N TYR A 81 2.51 -6.35 -5.28
CA TYR A 81 2.45 -6.03 -6.70
C TYR A 81 3.19 -4.71 -6.90
N LEU A 82 4.41 -4.81 -7.45
CA LEU A 82 5.24 -3.66 -7.77
C LEU A 82 4.99 -3.31 -9.24
N MET A 83 4.43 -2.14 -9.50
CA MET A 83 3.90 -1.80 -10.82
C MET A 83 4.39 -0.43 -11.28
N LEU A 84 4.96 -0.39 -12.49
CA LEU A 84 5.26 0.85 -13.23
C LEU A 84 4.28 0.98 -14.39
N PHE A 85 3.55 2.10 -14.43
CA PHE A 85 2.55 2.38 -15.45
C PHE A 85 3.10 3.21 -16.62
N GLU A 86 2.42 3.15 -17.76
CA GLU A 86 2.81 3.87 -18.98
C GLU A 86 2.86 5.39 -18.81
N ASP A 87 2.08 5.93 -17.87
CA ASP A 87 2.10 7.36 -17.55
C ASP A 87 3.24 7.77 -16.60
N GLY A 88 4.10 6.82 -16.20
CA GLY A 88 5.27 6.98 -15.35
C GLY A 88 5.02 6.77 -13.86
N ASN A 89 3.76 6.70 -13.42
CA ASN A 89 3.44 6.47 -12.01
C ASN A 89 3.86 5.06 -11.57
N ARG A 90 4.18 4.91 -10.29
CA ARG A 90 4.52 3.62 -9.67
C ARG A 90 3.65 3.36 -8.46
N ILE A 91 3.11 2.15 -8.35
CA ILE A 91 2.38 1.69 -7.16
C ILE A 91 3.04 0.40 -6.68
N ASP A 92 3.42 0.41 -5.40
CA ASP A 92 3.84 -0.77 -4.67
C ASP A 92 2.65 -1.18 -3.78
N LEU A 93 1.81 -2.07 -4.31
CA LEU A 93 0.56 -2.48 -3.67
C LEU A 93 0.75 -3.77 -2.89
N THR A 94 0.43 -3.74 -1.61
CA THR A 94 0.39 -4.91 -0.73
C THR A 94 -1.05 -5.30 -0.44
N LEU A 95 -1.43 -6.56 -0.72
CA LEU A 95 -2.60 -7.19 -0.13
C LEU A 95 -2.19 -7.84 1.19
N CYS A 96 -2.83 -7.40 2.28
CA CYS A 96 -2.58 -7.89 3.62
C CYS A 96 -3.86 -8.50 4.20
N PRO A 97 -3.85 -9.78 4.58
CA PRO A 97 -4.93 -10.33 5.37
C PRO A 97 -5.13 -9.57 6.67
N LYS A 98 -6.37 -9.46 7.12
CA LYS A 98 -6.77 -8.70 8.31
C LYS A 98 -6.13 -9.19 9.61
N ASP A 99 -5.89 -10.48 9.75
CA ASP A 99 -5.20 -11.10 10.88
C ASP A 99 -3.68 -10.86 10.89
N HIS A 100 -3.14 -10.27 9.82
CA HIS A 100 -1.71 -10.02 9.64
C HIS A 100 -1.36 -8.52 9.57
N ILE A 101 -2.26 -7.62 10.00
CA ILE A 101 -2.00 -6.17 10.01
C ILE A 101 -0.74 -5.83 10.83
N GLN A 102 -0.54 -6.44 12.00
CA GLN A 102 0.67 -6.20 12.81
C GLN A 102 1.95 -6.50 12.03
N GLU A 103 1.97 -7.56 11.23
CA GLU A 103 3.15 -7.94 10.42
C GLU A 103 3.50 -6.85 9.39
N TRP A 104 2.47 -6.23 8.80
CA TRP A 104 2.63 -5.08 7.91
C TRP A 104 3.06 -3.84 8.68
N VAL A 105 2.40 -3.49 9.79
CA VAL A 105 2.75 -2.32 10.61
C VAL A 105 4.20 -2.40 11.09
N ASP A 106 4.66 -3.57 11.51
CA ASP A 106 6.03 -3.78 11.95
C ASP A 106 7.05 -3.65 10.81
N SER A 107 6.63 -3.76 9.54
CA SER A 107 7.51 -3.56 8.38
C SER A 107 7.61 -2.11 7.93
N GLU A 108 6.73 -1.23 8.41
CA GLU A 108 6.69 0.18 8.04
C GLU A 108 7.30 1.09 9.12
N ALA A 109 8.08 2.08 8.68
CA ALA A 109 8.63 3.08 9.60
C ALA A 109 7.53 4.02 10.13
N ASP A 110 6.60 4.38 9.26
CA ASP A 110 5.40 5.16 9.55
C ASP A 110 4.36 4.90 8.45
N TYR A 111 3.09 5.23 8.70
CA TYR A 111 2.02 5.15 7.70
C TYR A 111 0.89 6.14 7.97
N THR A 112 0.17 6.49 6.90
CA THR A 112 -1.05 7.29 6.95
C THR A 112 -2.24 6.43 6.55
N VAL A 113 -3.25 6.36 7.42
CA VAL A 113 -4.53 5.70 7.10
C VAL A 113 -5.32 6.57 6.12
N LEU A 114 -5.68 6.00 4.97
CA LEU A 114 -6.49 6.68 3.95
C LEU A 114 -7.99 6.36 4.10
N LYS A 115 -8.31 5.12 4.46
CA LYS A 115 -9.69 4.66 4.70
C LYS A 115 -9.70 3.56 5.74
N ASP A 116 -10.45 3.72 6.82
CA ASP A 116 -10.65 2.69 7.83
C ASP A 116 -11.94 2.96 8.62
N GLU A 117 -13.05 2.39 8.18
CA GLU A 117 -14.37 2.62 8.80
C GLU A 117 -14.53 1.84 10.11
N LYS A 118 -13.71 0.80 10.33
CA LYS A 118 -13.81 -0.12 11.47
C LYS A 118 -12.75 0.14 12.53
N GLY A 119 -11.85 1.11 12.33
CA GLY A 119 -10.75 1.43 13.24
C GLY A 119 -9.76 0.28 13.38
N LEU A 120 -9.53 -0.49 12.31
CA LEU A 120 -8.58 -1.61 12.31
C LEU A 120 -7.17 -1.15 12.66
N PHE A 121 -6.76 0.04 12.22
CA PHE A 121 -5.43 0.58 12.50
C PHE A 121 -5.29 1.24 13.88
N ASP A 122 -6.39 1.53 14.59
CA ASP A 122 -6.37 2.28 15.86
C ASP A 122 -5.58 1.58 16.97
N SER A 123 -5.52 0.24 16.92
CA SER A 123 -4.81 -0.57 17.92
C SER A 123 -3.32 -0.75 17.64
N TYR A 124 -2.83 -0.26 16.49
CA TYR A 124 -1.48 -0.49 16.03
C TYR A 124 -0.63 0.77 16.14
N THR A 125 0.66 0.59 16.42
CA THR A 125 1.64 1.68 16.47
C THR A 125 2.93 1.15 15.85
N THR A 126 3.58 1.95 15.01
CA THR A 126 4.88 1.58 14.45
C THR A 126 5.94 1.60 15.54
N SER A 127 6.93 0.69 15.44
CA SER A 127 8.13 0.74 16.28
C SER A 127 9.33 1.19 15.42
N PRO A 128 9.80 2.44 15.57
CA PRO A 128 10.97 2.92 14.85
C PRO A 128 12.27 2.21 15.29
N GLU A 129 12.25 1.52 16.43
CA GLU A 129 13.41 0.83 17.02
C GLU A 129 13.96 -0.26 16.10
N ARG A 130 13.09 -0.88 15.29
CA ARG A 130 13.48 -1.88 14.28
C ARG A 130 14.48 -1.32 13.25
N TYR A 131 14.44 -0.01 12.99
CA TYR A 131 15.29 0.65 12.01
C TYR A 131 16.56 1.25 12.61
N TRP A 132 16.72 1.19 13.94
CA TRP A 132 17.89 1.71 14.60
C TRP A 132 19.09 0.80 14.40
N THR A 133 20.23 1.37 14.00
CA THR A 133 21.51 0.65 13.91
C THR A 133 22.22 0.54 15.26
N SER A 134 21.73 1.25 16.28
CA SER A 134 22.19 1.23 17.67
C SER A 134 21.08 1.72 18.62
N PRO A 135 21.03 1.27 19.89
CA PRO A 135 20.00 1.72 20.84
C PRO A 135 20.00 3.25 21.04
N ALA A 136 18.83 3.83 21.31
CA ALA A 136 18.75 5.23 21.74
C ALA A 136 19.51 5.44 23.06
N SER A 137 20.27 6.54 23.14
CA SER A 137 21.04 6.95 24.32
C SER A 137 20.17 7.66 25.35
#